data_AF-A0A966VGH8-F1
#
_entry.id   AF-A0A966VGH8-F1
#
_cell.length_a   1.000
_cell.length_b   1.000
_cell.length_c   1.000
_cell.angle_alpha   90.00
_cell.angle_beta   90.00
_cell.angle_gamma   90.00
#
_symmetry.space_group_name_H-M   'P 1'
#
loop_
_entity.id
_entity.type
_entity.pdbx_description
1 polymer ?
#
loop_
_entity_poly.entity_id
_entity_poly.type
_entity_poly.pdbx_seq_one_letter_code
_entity_poly.pdbx_strand_id
1 'polypeptide(L)'
;AGTAKSRECTLILTEGDSAATSAISGLKEVGRERWGVFPLRGKLLNVRDITIQKFNANEELTAIKKILGLEQGKVYKDISELRYGRVMIMADQDHDGSHIKGLLMNLFHAEWPGLLKTGFLCTLLTPILKASKGKTTVSFYSIPEFLGWKESQGENGVRGWKIKYYKGLGTSTPAEAREWFKDLHEVRYEWDEKTDESINLAFNKKQADDRKKWLSHYDPKLMLVPQEGAAKYTDFVNNELIHFSNADNIRSLPHLIDGLKPSQRKILYSCFKRNLKEEIRVAQLAGYVSEHAAYHHGEASLMSTIIGMAQNFVGANNINLLRPVGQFGSRLLGGKDAASPRYIHTYLEPIVSALFKKEDAPLLTYVDDDGELVEPEYYLPVVPLLALNGSVGIGTGYSTDIPPYKPDDIICLLRHRLMGTMETLAGHPLDPWWFGFKGAIVRTDEQTWVTKGLYEFDDDKRAITVTELPVGTWTKDYKEFLDGLCEHDDKKSKEAKKEAKKADKAETSSNCSRGSTRGGAKDDVEPLGIKGFDDLYNDIDVRFVLYFTEEGYDNAKEDKEKFEKKFKLTTSWKTTNMTCFDTDFNIVK
;
A
#
# COMPACT_ATOMS: atom_id res chain seq x y z
N ALA A 1 -27.34 1.91 -25.60
CA ALA A 1 -27.25 1.13 -24.36
C ALA A 1 -28.59 1.13 -23.63
N GLY A 2 -29.06 -0.02 -23.13
CA GLY A 2 -30.36 -0.18 -22.45
C GLY A 2 -31.58 -0.22 -23.38
N THR A 3 -31.38 -0.44 -24.68
CA THR A 3 -32.44 -0.59 -25.69
C THR A 3 -32.42 -2.01 -26.28
N ALA A 4 -33.27 -2.31 -27.26
CA ALA A 4 -33.23 -3.59 -28.00
C ALA A 4 -31.85 -3.90 -28.64
N LYS A 5 -31.04 -2.85 -28.81
CA LYS A 5 -29.73 -2.84 -29.46
C LYS A 5 -28.55 -3.01 -28.49
N SER A 6 -28.83 -3.32 -27.22
CA SER A 6 -27.81 -3.40 -26.14
C SER A 6 -26.72 -4.43 -26.38
N ARG A 7 -27.05 -5.57 -27.01
CA ARG A 7 -26.08 -6.65 -27.29
C ARG A 7 -24.93 -6.23 -28.22
N GLU A 8 -25.14 -5.20 -29.04
CA GLU A 8 -24.10 -4.67 -29.93
C GLU A 8 -23.33 -3.50 -29.28
N CYS A 9 -23.70 -3.09 -28.06
CA CYS A 9 -23.04 -1.98 -27.37
C CYS A 9 -21.84 -2.47 -26.55
N THR A 10 -20.75 -1.71 -26.59
CA THR A 10 -19.53 -1.92 -25.80
C THR A 10 -19.36 -0.81 -24.77
N LEU A 11 -19.09 -1.15 -23.52
CA LEU A 11 -18.66 -0.19 -22.50
C LEU A 11 -17.14 -0.28 -22.36
N ILE A 12 -16.44 0.84 -22.57
CA ILE A 12 -15.00 0.94 -22.32
C ILE A 12 -14.79 1.42 -20.88
N LEU A 13 -14.10 0.61 -20.07
CA LEU A 13 -13.63 1.00 -18.74
C LEU A 13 -12.17 1.41 -18.87
N THR A 14 -11.87 2.67 -18.54
CA THR A 14 -10.53 3.24 -18.76
C THR A 14 -9.78 3.50 -17.46
N GLU A 15 -8.46 3.35 -17.46
CA GLU A 15 -7.60 3.76 -16.34
C GLU A 15 -7.47 5.30 -16.30
N GLY A 16 -8.30 5.95 -15.48
CA GLY A 16 -8.29 7.40 -15.33
C GLY A 16 -8.93 8.18 -16.48
N ASP A 17 -8.98 9.51 -16.27
CA ASP A 17 -9.62 10.45 -17.19
C ASP A 17 -8.80 10.68 -18.48
N SER A 18 -7.48 10.51 -18.42
CA SER A 18 -6.59 10.65 -19.57
C SER A 18 -6.86 9.55 -20.61
N ALA A 19 -6.99 8.30 -20.15
CA ALA A 19 -7.39 7.18 -20.99
C ALA A 19 -8.83 7.34 -21.50
N ALA A 20 -9.76 7.85 -20.68
CA ALA A 20 -11.13 8.15 -21.12
C ALA A 20 -11.17 9.16 -22.28
N THR A 21 -10.35 10.21 -22.21
CA THR A 21 -10.24 11.22 -23.26
C THR A 21 -9.70 10.61 -24.57
N SER A 22 -8.73 9.70 -24.46
CA SER A 22 -8.20 8.96 -25.61
C SER A 22 -9.26 8.03 -26.22
N ALA A 23 -10.01 7.30 -25.40
CA ALA A 23 -11.13 6.48 -25.86
C ALA A 23 -12.21 7.31 -26.56
N ILE A 24 -12.60 8.45 -25.99
CA ILE A 24 -13.57 9.39 -26.58
C ILE A 24 -13.09 9.91 -27.93
N SER A 25 -11.79 10.17 -28.08
CA SER A 25 -11.19 10.57 -29.36
C SER A 25 -11.31 9.45 -30.40
N GLY A 26 -11.07 8.20 -30.00
CA GLY A 26 -11.26 7.00 -30.81
C GLY A 26 -12.72 6.77 -31.24
N LEU A 27 -13.69 7.14 -30.39
CA LEU A 27 -15.12 7.03 -30.72
C LEU A 27 -15.54 7.84 -31.96
N LYS A 28 -14.72 8.79 -32.41
CA LYS A 28 -14.96 9.49 -33.69
C LYS A 28 -14.94 8.53 -34.89
N GLU A 29 -14.18 7.44 -34.83
CA GLU A 29 -14.05 6.48 -35.92
C GLU A 29 -15.14 5.39 -35.87
N VAL A 30 -15.52 4.92 -34.68
CA VAL A 30 -16.50 3.83 -34.49
C VAL A 30 -17.93 4.30 -34.18
N GLY A 31 -18.11 5.59 -33.92
CA GLY A 31 -19.40 6.20 -33.57
C GLY A 31 -19.80 6.03 -32.10
N ARG A 32 -20.66 6.94 -31.60
CA ARG A 32 -21.12 6.95 -30.19
C ARG A 32 -22.35 6.09 -29.91
N GLU A 33 -23.04 5.61 -30.94
CA GLU A 33 -24.31 4.88 -30.77
C GLU A 33 -24.12 3.52 -30.09
N ARG A 34 -22.95 2.89 -30.32
CA ARG A 34 -22.62 1.54 -29.84
C ARG A 34 -21.51 1.53 -28.79
N TRP A 35 -20.97 2.67 -28.39
CA TRP A 35 -19.79 2.74 -27.54
C TRP A 35 -19.99 3.73 -26.38
N GLY A 36 -19.85 3.23 -25.16
CA GLY A 36 -19.80 4.02 -23.94
C GLY A 36 -18.38 4.06 -23.38
N VAL A 37 -18.04 5.10 -22.62
CA VAL A 37 -16.75 5.23 -21.92
C VAL A 37 -17.02 5.59 -20.47
N PHE A 38 -16.32 4.95 -19.54
CA PHE A 38 -16.37 5.25 -18.12
C PHE A 38 -14.97 5.20 -17.49
N PRO A 39 -14.45 6.32 -16.95
CA PRO A 39 -13.16 6.35 -16.28
C PRO A 39 -13.22 5.71 -14.89
N LEU A 40 -12.25 4.86 -14.60
CA LEU A 40 -11.94 4.41 -13.25
C LEU A 40 -11.07 5.45 -12.55
N ARG A 41 -11.33 5.72 -11.27
CA ARG A 41 -10.59 6.70 -10.46
C ARG A 41 -9.22 6.19 -10.01
N GLY A 42 -8.96 4.89 -10.13
CA GLY A 42 -7.70 4.25 -9.76
C GLY A 42 -7.83 2.74 -9.65
N LYS A 43 -7.08 2.14 -8.72
CA LYS A 43 -7.18 0.71 -8.42
C LYS A 43 -8.56 0.39 -7.83
N LEU A 44 -9.30 -0.47 -8.53
CA LEU A 44 -10.61 -0.95 -8.10
C LEU A 44 -10.51 -1.67 -6.75
N LEU A 45 -11.53 -1.52 -5.91
CA LEU A 45 -11.61 -2.26 -4.65
C LEU A 45 -11.69 -3.77 -4.92
N ASN A 46 -10.81 -4.56 -4.31
CA ASN A 46 -10.95 -6.02 -4.31
C ASN A 46 -12.22 -6.42 -3.56
N VAL A 47 -13.20 -6.96 -4.30
CA VAL A 47 -14.53 -7.32 -3.79
C VAL A 47 -14.58 -8.65 -3.05
N ARG A 48 -13.49 -9.42 -3.01
CA ARG A 48 -13.45 -10.65 -2.22
C ARG A 48 -13.46 -10.35 -0.73
N ASP A 49 -14.32 -11.09 -0.03
CA ASP A 49 -14.48 -11.02 1.43
C ASP A 49 -14.79 -9.59 1.92
N ILE A 50 -15.53 -8.78 1.14
CA ILE A 50 -16.05 -7.48 1.61
C ILE A 50 -17.53 -7.60 1.98
N THR A 51 -17.97 -6.77 2.92
CA THR A 51 -19.38 -6.70 3.28
C THR A 51 -20.19 -6.00 2.18
N ILE A 52 -21.48 -6.34 2.06
CA ILE A 52 -22.41 -5.66 1.14
C ILE A 52 -22.44 -4.15 1.42
N GLN A 53 -22.33 -3.75 2.69
CA GLN A 53 -22.25 -2.34 3.10
C GLN A 53 -21.01 -1.67 2.50
N LYS A 54 -19.84 -2.32 2.57
CA LYS A 54 -18.60 -1.81 1.99
C LYS A 54 -18.66 -1.74 0.46
N PHE A 55 -19.29 -2.72 -0.18
CA PHE A 55 -19.54 -2.70 -1.62
C PHE A 55 -20.41 -1.49 -2.01
N ASN A 56 -21.56 -1.31 -1.35
CA ASN A 56 -22.51 -0.23 -1.67
C ASN A 56 -21.99 1.16 -1.30
N ALA A 57 -21.10 1.26 -0.30
CA ALA A 57 -20.42 2.51 0.05
C ALA A 57 -19.38 2.92 -0.99
N ASN A 58 -18.92 2.00 -1.84
CA ASN A 58 -17.99 2.31 -2.92
C ASN A 58 -18.75 2.86 -4.14
N GLU A 59 -18.53 4.14 -4.43
CA GLU A 59 -19.19 4.86 -5.52
C GLU A 59 -18.88 4.26 -6.90
N GLU A 60 -17.65 3.78 -7.10
CA GLU A 60 -17.19 3.25 -8.39
C GLU A 60 -17.83 1.90 -8.72
N LEU A 61 -17.83 0.97 -7.77
CA LEU A 61 -18.55 -0.31 -7.90
C LEU A 61 -20.05 -0.09 -8.15
N THR A 62 -20.64 0.85 -7.41
CA THR A 62 -22.05 1.23 -7.58
C THR A 62 -22.32 1.83 -8.95
N ALA A 63 -21.40 2.64 -9.49
CA ALA A 63 -21.51 3.22 -10.82
C ALA A 63 -21.43 2.15 -11.91
N ILE A 64 -20.43 1.27 -11.89
CA ILE A 64 -20.27 0.16 -12.86
C ILE A 64 -21.53 -0.69 -12.90
N LYS A 65 -22.03 -1.09 -11.73
CA LYS A 65 -23.26 -1.86 -11.57
C LYS A 65 -24.47 -1.18 -12.23
N LYS A 66 -24.67 0.12 -11.96
CA LYS A 66 -25.77 0.92 -12.54
C LYS A 66 -25.64 1.12 -14.06
N ILE A 67 -24.42 1.33 -14.55
CA ILE A 67 -24.15 1.55 -15.98
C ILE A 67 -24.45 0.28 -16.79
N LEU A 68 -24.02 -0.88 -16.28
CA LEU A 68 -24.22 -2.18 -16.94
C LEU A 68 -25.61 -2.78 -16.72
N GLY A 69 -26.35 -2.33 -15.70
CA GLY A 69 -27.64 -2.91 -15.32
C GLY A 69 -27.49 -4.23 -14.56
N LEU A 70 -26.46 -4.33 -13.71
CA LEU A 70 -26.16 -5.52 -12.93
C LEU A 70 -26.92 -5.51 -11.59
N GLU A 71 -27.36 -6.70 -11.16
CA GLU A 71 -28.04 -6.93 -9.88
C GLU A 71 -27.18 -7.79 -8.96
N GLN A 72 -27.20 -7.52 -7.65
CA GLN A 72 -26.40 -8.30 -6.69
C GLN A 72 -27.01 -9.69 -6.50
N GLY A 73 -26.18 -10.74 -6.43
CA GLY A 73 -26.64 -12.11 -6.17
C GLY A 73 -27.39 -12.76 -7.33
N LYS A 74 -27.53 -12.07 -8.47
CA LYS A 74 -28.15 -12.60 -9.68
C LYS A 74 -27.15 -13.41 -10.49
N VAL A 75 -27.54 -14.62 -10.87
CA VAL A 75 -26.74 -15.49 -11.73
C VAL A 75 -27.11 -15.25 -13.18
N TYR A 76 -26.22 -14.59 -13.93
CA TYR A 76 -26.40 -14.32 -15.36
C TYR A 76 -25.91 -15.52 -16.19
N LYS A 77 -26.75 -16.00 -17.12
CA LYS A 77 -26.38 -17.04 -18.11
C LYS A 77 -26.00 -16.46 -19.47
N ASP A 78 -26.51 -15.26 -19.76
CA ASP A 78 -26.27 -14.53 -21.00
C ASP A 78 -26.29 -13.02 -20.72
N ILE A 79 -26.11 -12.24 -21.79
CA ILE A 79 -25.99 -10.77 -21.76
C ILE A 79 -27.32 -10.04 -22.08
N SER A 80 -28.44 -10.77 -22.19
CA SER A 80 -29.70 -10.23 -22.73
C SER A 80 -30.33 -9.15 -21.87
N GLU A 81 -30.16 -9.24 -20.56
CA GLU A 81 -30.73 -8.30 -19.57
C GLU A 81 -29.82 -7.10 -19.30
N LEU A 82 -28.61 -7.10 -19.86
CA LEU A 82 -27.61 -6.06 -19.62
C LEU A 82 -27.78 -4.86 -20.57
N ARG A 83 -27.36 -3.69 -20.12
CA ARG A 83 -27.42 -2.45 -20.90
C ARG A 83 -26.35 -2.39 -22.01
N TYR A 84 -25.31 -3.22 -21.89
CA TYR A 84 -24.20 -3.38 -22.82
C TYR A 84 -23.95 -4.87 -23.04
N GLY A 85 -23.53 -5.23 -24.26
CA GLY A 85 -23.26 -6.62 -24.63
C GLY A 85 -21.87 -7.10 -24.24
N ARG A 86 -20.91 -6.17 -24.08
CA ARG A 86 -19.56 -6.45 -23.60
C ARG A 86 -18.92 -5.27 -22.91
N VAL A 87 -17.87 -5.55 -22.15
CA VAL A 87 -16.97 -4.61 -21.51
C VAL A 87 -15.57 -4.74 -22.11
N MET A 88 -15.01 -3.61 -22.51
CA MET A 88 -13.63 -3.50 -23.00
C MET A 88 -12.82 -2.74 -21.95
N ILE A 89 -11.74 -3.35 -21.47
CA ILE A 89 -10.81 -2.74 -20.54
C ILE A 89 -9.73 -2.03 -21.36
N MET A 90 -9.48 -0.76 -21.04
CA MET A 90 -8.44 0.04 -21.67
C MET A 90 -7.58 0.67 -20.56
N ALA A 91 -6.49 -0.01 -20.23
CA ALA A 91 -5.54 0.37 -19.20
C ALA A 91 -4.16 0.58 -19.82
N ASP A 92 -3.27 1.23 -19.07
CA ASP A 92 -1.88 1.42 -19.50
C ASP A 92 -1.19 0.06 -19.69
N GLN A 93 -0.25 -0.02 -20.63
CA GLN A 93 0.49 -1.26 -20.90
C GLN A 93 1.72 -1.35 -19.99
N ASP A 94 1.44 -1.23 -18.70
CA ASP A 94 2.39 -1.40 -17.62
C ASP A 94 1.86 -2.40 -16.58
N HIS A 95 2.65 -2.64 -15.54
CA HIS A 95 2.29 -3.57 -14.48
C HIS A 95 1.03 -3.15 -13.72
N ASP A 96 0.83 -1.86 -13.44
CA ASP A 96 -0.33 -1.40 -12.67
C ASP A 96 -1.62 -1.50 -13.51
N GLY A 97 -1.54 -1.28 -14.83
CA GLY A 97 -2.62 -1.53 -15.78
C GLY A 97 -3.03 -3.02 -15.82
N SER A 98 -2.07 -3.95 -15.81
CA SER A 98 -2.35 -5.39 -15.68
C SER A 98 -3.06 -5.72 -14.36
N HIS A 99 -2.72 -5.05 -13.26
CA HIS A 99 -3.44 -5.23 -12.00
C HIS A 99 -4.88 -4.71 -12.07
N ILE A 100 -5.14 -3.58 -12.73
CA ILE A 100 -6.49 -3.05 -12.95
C ILE A 100 -7.32 -4.04 -13.79
N LYS A 101 -6.75 -4.58 -14.87
CA LYS A 101 -7.40 -5.65 -15.67
C LYS A 101 -7.78 -6.82 -14.76
N GLY A 102 -6.85 -7.29 -13.93
CA GLY A 102 -7.07 -8.39 -13.01
C GLY A 102 -8.14 -8.10 -11.96
N LEU A 103 -8.17 -6.89 -11.38
CA LEU A 103 -9.20 -6.49 -10.41
C LEU A 103 -10.60 -6.44 -11.04
N LEU A 104 -10.72 -6.00 -12.30
CA LEU A 104 -11.99 -6.06 -13.03
C LEU A 104 -12.40 -7.50 -13.30
N MET A 105 -11.50 -8.35 -13.80
CA MET A 105 -11.77 -9.78 -13.97
C MET A 105 -12.21 -10.43 -12.65
N ASN A 106 -11.56 -10.07 -11.54
CA ASN A 106 -11.92 -10.51 -10.20
C ASN A 106 -13.30 -10.01 -9.76
N LEU A 107 -13.67 -8.77 -10.05
CA LEU A 107 -15.01 -8.24 -9.76
C LEU A 107 -16.07 -9.10 -10.44
N PHE A 108 -15.96 -9.30 -11.75
CA PHE A 108 -16.94 -10.09 -12.49
C PHE A 108 -16.88 -11.56 -12.10
N HIS A 109 -15.72 -12.12 -11.76
CA HIS A 109 -15.59 -13.50 -11.31
C HIS A 109 -16.27 -13.73 -9.95
N ALA A 110 -16.07 -12.81 -9.01
CA ALA A 110 -16.62 -12.92 -7.66
C ALA A 110 -18.15 -12.67 -7.62
N GLU A 111 -18.64 -11.69 -8.37
CA GLU A 111 -20.05 -11.27 -8.30
C GLU A 111 -20.93 -11.91 -9.39
N TRP A 112 -20.39 -12.10 -10.61
CA TRP A 112 -21.16 -12.53 -11.79
C TRP A 112 -20.38 -13.50 -12.70
N PRO A 113 -19.90 -14.65 -12.19
CA PRO A 113 -18.98 -15.54 -12.92
C PRO A 113 -19.53 -16.05 -14.25
N GLY A 114 -20.86 -16.19 -14.38
CA GLY A 114 -21.50 -16.60 -15.62
C GLY A 114 -21.23 -15.67 -16.80
N LEU A 115 -20.96 -14.38 -16.55
CA LEU A 115 -20.61 -13.42 -17.61
C LEU A 115 -19.21 -13.65 -18.19
N LEU A 116 -18.25 -14.13 -17.40
CA LEU A 116 -16.90 -14.40 -17.93
C LEU A 116 -16.93 -15.50 -18.99
N LYS A 117 -17.88 -16.44 -18.89
CA LYS A 117 -18.05 -17.57 -19.81
C LYS A 117 -18.63 -17.16 -21.17
N THR A 118 -19.23 -15.98 -21.29
CA THR A 118 -19.86 -15.51 -22.53
C THR A 118 -18.93 -14.72 -23.42
N GLY A 119 -17.67 -14.49 -23.01
CA GLY A 119 -16.77 -13.56 -23.67
C GLY A 119 -17.12 -12.09 -23.39
N PHE A 120 -17.81 -11.81 -22.27
CA PHE A 120 -18.25 -10.46 -21.90
C PHE A 120 -17.09 -9.47 -21.70
N LEU A 121 -15.90 -9.95 -21.31
CA LEU A 121 -14.72 -9.13 -21.05
C LEU A 121 -13.68 -9.28 -22.16
N CYS A 122 -13.15 -8.15 -22.59
CA CYS A 122 -12.00 -8.05 -23.48
C CYS A 122 -11.09 -6.89 -23.05
N THR A 123 -9.89 -6.82 -23.59
CA THR A 123 -8.97 -5.69 -23.40
C THR A 123 -8.53 -5.15 -24.74
N LEU A 124 -8.37 -3.84 -24.85
CA LEU A 124 -7.73 -3.21 -26.00
C LEU A 124 -6.22 -3.13 -25.76
N LEU A 125 -5.43 -3.73 -26.65
CA LEU A 125 -3.98 -3.55 -26.65
C LEU A 125 -3.62 -2.25 -27.36
N THR A 126 -2.69 -1.52 -26.76
CA THR A 126 -2.06 -0.34 -27.37
C THR A 126 -0.58 -0.63 -27.59
N PRO A 127 0.06 -0.02 -28.61
CA PRO A 127 1.47 -0.21 -28.84
C PRO A 127 2.29 0.24 -27.63
N ILE A 128 3.18 -0.62 -27.12
CA ILE A 128 4.13 -0.28 -26.06
C ILE A 128 5.35 0.47 -26.60
N LEU A 129 5.67 0.23 -27.88
CA LEU A 129 6.85 0.70 -28.56
C LEU A 129 6.49 1.05 -30.00
N LYS A 130 7.04 2.16 -30.49
CA LYS A 130 7.00 2.48 -31.92
C LYS A 130 8.41 2.78 -32.41
N ALA A 131 8.80 2.10 -33.48
CA ALA A 131 10.00 2.44 -34.25
C ALA A 131 9.58 3.30 -35.45
N SER A 132 10.21 4.46 -35.61
CA SER A 132 9.94 5.38 -36.73
C SER A 132 11.20 5.70 -37.53
N LYS A 133 11.11 5.62 -38.86
CA LYS A 133 12.18 5.99 -39.80
C LYS A 133 11.58 6.63 -41.05
N GLY A 134 11.73 7.95 -41.18
CA GLY A 134 11.10 8.71 -42.26
C GLY A 134 9.57 8.64 -42.18
N LYS A 135 8.93 8.03 -43.17
CA LYS A 135 7.46 7.83 -43.22
C LYS A 135 7.02 6.45 -42.69
N THR A 136 7.97 5.56 -42.40
CA THR A 136 7.67 4.21 -41.93
C THR A 136 7.60 4.21 -40.42
N THR A 137 6.49 3.71 -39.88
CA THR A 137 6.29 3.49 -38.45
C THR A 137 5.89 2.04 -38.25
N VAL A 138 6.59 1.35 -37.34
CA VAL A 138 6.27 -0.01 -36.91
C VAL A 138 5.86 0.07 -35.45
N SER A 139 4.68 -0.45 -35.13
CA SER A 139 4.13 -0.49 -33.77
C SER A 139 4.31 -1.89 -33.21
N PHE A 140 4.78 -1.99 -31.98
CA PHE A 140 4.95 -3.25 -31.26
C PHE A 140 4.06 -3.25 -30.02
N TYR A 141 3.38 -4.36 -29.78
CA TYR A 141 2.43 -4.54 -28.68
C TYR A 141 3.00 -5.39 -27.56
N SER A 142 4.20 -5.96 -27.75
CA SER A 142 4.94 -6.68 -26.73
C SER A 142 6.45 -6.47 -26.86
N ILE A 143 7.19 -6.61 -25.76
CA ILE A 143 8.66 -6.51 -25.76
C ILE A 143 9.29 -7.61 -26.63
N PRO A 144 8.85 -8.89 -26.54
CA PRO A 144 9.36 -9.94 -27.42
C PRO A 144 9.20 -9.63 -28.91
N GLU A 145 8.07 -9.04 -29.32
CA GLU A 145 7.83 -8.64 -30.72
C GLU A 145 8.85 -7.59 -31.18
N PHE A 146 9.11 -6.57 -30.35
CA PHE A 146 10.12 -5.56 -30.64
C PHE A 146 11.54 -6.15 -30.70
N LEU A 147 11.89 -7.03 -29.76
CA LEU A 147 13.21 -7.66 -29.72
C LEU A 147 13.44 -8.55 -30.94
N GLY A 148 12.46 -9.38 -31.30
CA GLY A 148 12.53 -10.21 -32.52
C GLY A 148 12.62 -9.37 -33.79
N TRP A 149 11.89 -8.25 -33.86
CA TRP A 149 12.05 -7.29 -34.95
C TRP A 149 13.46 -6.68 -34.95
N LYS A 150 13.96 -6.22 -33.81
CA LYS A 150 15.29 -5.61 -33.66
C LYS A 150 16.39 -6.58 -34.13
N GLU A 151 16.31 -7.84 -33.73
CA GLU A 151 17.22 -8.90 -34.15
C GLU A 151 17.14 -9.16 -35.67
N SER A 152 15.93 -9.18 -36.24
CA SER A 152 15.72 -9.36 -37.68
C SER A 152 16.34 -8.24 -38.55
N GLN A 153 16.62 -7.07 -37.97
CA GLN A 153 17.27 -5.96 -38.68
C GLN A 153 18.81 -6.09 -38.75
N GLY A 154 19.42 -7.01 -38.00
CA GLY A 154 20.88 -7.17 -37.91
C GLY A 154 21.61 -6.04 -37.14
N GLU A 155 22.92 -6.19 -36.90
CA GLU A 155 23.73 -5.31 -36.02
C GLU A 155 23.66 -3.81 -36.37
N ASN A 156 23.43 -3.46 -37.64
CA ASN A 156 23.36 -2.06 -38.10
C ASN A 156 21.97 -1.61 -38.57
N GLY A 157 20.95 -2.49 -38.61
CA GLY A 157 19.66 -2.17 -39.23
C GLY A 157 18.76 -1.27 -38.37
N VAL A 158 19.03 -1.19 -37.07
CA VAL A 158 18.32 -0.28 -36.14
C VAL A 158 18.84 1.16 -36.26
N ARG A 159 19.98 1.38 -36.94
CA ARG A 159 20.56 2.72 -37.10
C ARG A 159 19.63 3.63 -37.90
N GLY A 160 19.30 4.78 -37.30
CA GLY A 160 18.39 5.78 -37.86
C GLY A 160 16.90 5.52 -37.59
N TRP A 161 16.54 4.46 -36.86
CA TRP A 161 15.22 4.34 -36.28
C TRP A 161 15.14 5.13 -34.98
N LYS A 162 14.10 5.95 -34.83
CA LYS A 162 13.74 6.58 -33.57
C LYS A 162 12.76 5.67 -32.85
N ILE A 163 13.20 5.09 -31.74
CA ILE A 163 12.38 4.26 -30.86
C ILE A 163 11.73 5.15 -29.82
N LYS A 164 10.41 5.01 -29.64
CA LYS A 164 9.66 5.71 -28.61
C LYS A 164 8.83 4.71 -27.82
N TYR A 165 8.95 4.75 -26.50
CA TYR A 165 8.12 4.00 -25.58
C TYR A 165 6.81 4.73 -25.29
N TYR A 166 5.74 3.96 -25.14
CA TYR A 166 4.39 4.42 -24.85
C TYR A 166 3.88 3.67 -23.62
N LYS A 167 4.43 4.02 -22.44
CA LYS A 167 4.09 3.36 -21.17
C LYS A 167 2.65 3.69 -20.74
N GLY A 168 2.28 4.98 -20.77
CA GLY A 168 0.92 5.44 -20.46
C GLY A 168 0.09 5.80 -21.69
N LEU A 169 -1.22 5.52 -21.65
CA LEU A 169 -2.17 5.82 -22.72
C LEU A 169 -2.22 7.32 -23.06
N GLY A 170 -2.02 8.19 -22.06
CA GLY A 170 -1.95 9.64 -22.23
C GLY A 170 -0.76 10.13 -23.05
N THR A 171 0.24 9.29 -23.30
CA THR A 171 1.41 9.61 -24.16
C THR A 171 1.02 9.69 -25.64
N SER A 172 -0.10 9.06 -26.00
CA SER A 172 -0.56 8.94 -27.38
C SER A 172 -1.40 10.15 -27.78
N THR A 173 -1.20 10.59 -29.02
CA THR A 173 -1.97 11.69 -29.58
C THR A 173 -3.40 11.27 -29.93
N PRO A 174 -4.35 12.22 -30.04
CA PRO A 174 -5.70 11.91 -30.52
C PRO A 174 -5.75 11.32 -31.94
N ALA A 175 -4.70 11.47 -32.75
CA ALA A 175 -4.60 10.82 -34.05
C ALA A 175 -4.27 9.33 -33.90
N GLU A 176 -3.29 9.00 -33.06
CA GLU A 176 -2.95 7.60 -32.74
C GLU A 176 -4.10 6.88 -32.02
N ALA A 177 -4.80 7.58 -31.11
CA ALA A 177 -5.99 7.04 -30.49
C ALA A 177 -7.10 6.70 -31.50
N ARG A 178 -7.22 7.45 -32.60
CA ARG A 178 -8.14 7.13 -33.69
C ARG A 178 -7.65 5.95 -34.52
N GLU A 179 -6.35 5.79 -34.73
CA GLU A 179 -5.78 4.63 -35.42
C GLU A 179 -6.12 3.31 -34.71
N TRP A 180 -6.05 3.28 -33.36
CA TRP A 180 -6.42 2.08 -32.59
C TRP A 180 -7.88 1.66 -32.78
N PHE A 181 -8.77 2.63 -33.00
CA PHE A 181 -10.20 2.35 -33.19
C PHE A 181 -10.57 2.05 -34.65
N LYS A 182 -9.66 2.30 -35.60
CA LYS A 182 -9.78 1.80 -36.97
C LYS A 182 -9.40 0.33 -37.07
N ASP A 183 -8.40 -0.09 -36.29
CA ASP A 183 -7.92 -1.46 -36.22
C ASP A 183 -7.80 -1.90 -34.75
N LEU A 184 -8.90 -2.44 -34.23
CA LEU A 184 -9.03 -2.83 -32.83
C LEU A 184 -8.20 -4.09 -32.55
N HIS A 185 -7.01 -3.89 -31.97
CA HIS A 185 -6.18 -4.97 -31.46
C HIS A 185 -6.71 -5.43 -30.10
N GLU A 186 -7.83 -6.16 -30.12
CA GLU A 186 -8.47 -6.65 -28.89
C GLU A 186 -8.02 -8.06 -28.50
N VAL A 187 -7.94 -8.29 -27.19
CA VAL A 187 -7.75 -9.62 -26.59
C VAL A 187 -9.05 -10.03 -25.93
N ARG A 188 -9.62 -11.12 -26.42
CA ARG A 188 -10.81 -11.78 -25.87
C ARG A 188 -10.36 -12.83 -24.85
N TYR A 189 -11.02 -12.85 -23.69
CA TYR A 189 -10.67 -13.81 -22.63
C TYR A 189 -11.63 -15.00 -22.60
N GLU A 190 -11.06 -16.19 -22.59
CA GLU A 190 -11.79 -17.45 -22.58
C GLU A 190 -11.70 -18.13 -21.22
N TRP A 191 -12.85 -18.67 -20.79
CA TRP A 191 -12.93 -19.49 -19.60
C TRP A 191 -12.32 -20.87 -19.84
N ASP A 192 -11.43 -21.29 -18.96
CA ASP A 192 -10.83 -22.61 -18.94
C ASP A 192 -11.03 -23.30 -17.57
N GLU A 193 -10.70 -24.59 -17.48
CA GLU A 193 -10.92 -25.39 -16.27
C GLU A 193 -10.21 -24.82 -15.02
N LYS A 194 -9.09 -24.09 -15.20
CA LYS A 194 -8.29 -23.50 -14.11
C LYS A 194 -8.60 -22.02 -13.85
N THR A 195 -9.58 -21.43 -14.54
CA THR A 195 -9.95 -20.02 -14.36
C THR A 195 -10.31 -19.72 -12.89
N ASP A 196 -11.15 -20.57 -12.28
CA ASP A 196 -11.56 -20.40 -10.88
C ASP A 196 -10.37 -20.43 -9.93
N GLU A 197 -9.49 -21.42 -10.06
CA GLU A 197 -8.29 -21.58 -9.24
C GLU A 197 -7.36 -20.36 -9.38
N SER A 198 -7.10 -19.93 -10.62
CA SER A 198 -6.14 -18.86 -10.92
C SER A 198 -6.61 -17.49 -10.42
N ILE A 199 -7.87 -17.13 -10.63
CA ILE A 199 -8.40 -15.84 -10.15
C ILE A 199 -8.49 -15.84 -8.61
N ASN A 200 -8.87 -16.97 -8.00
CA ASN A 200 -8.85 -17.10 -6.54
C ASN A 200 -7.42 -16.94 -5.99
N LEU A 201 -6.44 -17.65 -6.55
CA LEU A 201 -5.02 -17.54 -6.16
C LEU A 201 -4.56 -16.08 -6.12
N ALA A 202 -4.85 -15.32 -7.18
CA ALA A 202 -4.43 -13.93 -7.32
C ALA A 202 -5.08 -12.99 -6.29
N PHE A 203 -6.38 -13.13 -6.01
CA PHE A 203 -7.15 -12.09 -5.29
C PHE A 203 -7.73 -12.51 -3.93
N ASN A 204 -7.73 -13.79 -3.60
CA ASN A 204 -8.24 -14.29 -2.32
C ASN A 204 -7.24 -13.97 -1.19
N LYS A 205 -7.71 -13.28 -0.15
CA LYS A 205 -6.87 -12.85 0.98
C LYS A 205 -6.28 -14.03 1.76
N LYS A 206 -6.95 -15.19 1.73
CA LYS A 206 -6.53 -16.41 2.44
C LYS A 206 -5.42 -17.20 1.73
N GLN A 207 -5.11 -16.85 0.48
CA GLN A 207 -4.13 -17.57 -0.35
C GLN A 207 -2.78 -16.85 -0.44
N ALA A 208 -2.38 -16.16 0.64
CA ALA A 208 -1.09 -15.46 0.68
C ALA A 208 0.09 -16.43 0.50
N ASP A 209 0.09 -17.57 1.18
CA ASP A 209 1.17 -18.56 1.07
C ASP A 209 1.17 -19.29 -0.28
N ASP A 210 0.00 -19.52 -0.89
CA ASP A 210 -0.09 -20.06 -2.24
C ASP A 210 0.52 -19.08 -3.26
N ARG A 211 0.30 -17.77 -3.09
CA ARG A 211 0.95 -16.75 -3.93
C ARG A 211 2.47 -16.72 -3.79
N LYS A 212 3.03 -17.06 -2.62
CA LYS A 212 4.48 -17.20 -2.45
C LYS A 212 5.03 -18.33 -3.32
N LYS A 213 4.36 -19.49 -3.30
CA LYS A 213 4.73 -20.65 -4.17
C LYS A 213 4.54 -20.33 -5.64
N TRP A 214 3.52 -19.56 -5.99
CA TRP A 214 3.30 -19.12 -7.36
C TRP A 214 4.43 -18.19 -7.83
N LEU A 215 4.80 -17.19 -7.03
CA LEU A 215 5.88 -16.25 -7.32
C LEU A 215 7.27 -16.91 -7.33
N SER A 216 7.49 -18.02 -6.63
CA SER A 216 8.77 -18.73 -6.69
C SER A 216 9.08 -19.35 -8.06
N HIS A 217 8.09 -19.43 -8.95
CA HIS A 217 8.24 -19.89 -10.33
C HIS A 217 8.18 -18.74 -11.35
N TYR A 218 8.34 -17.50 -10.88
CA TYR A 218 8.34 -16.32 -11.75
C TYR A 218 9.46 -16.39 -12.79
N ASP A 219 9.09 -16.23 -14.06
CA ASP A 219 10.02 -16.05 -15.17
C ASP A 219 9.78 -14.67 -15.82
N PRO A 220 10.75 -13.74 -15.75
CA PRO A 220 10.60 -12.41 -16.34
C PRO A 220 10.49 -12.43 -17.88
N LYS A 221 10.83 -13.56 -18.54
CA LYS A 221 10.75 -13.70 -20.01
C LYS A 221 9.41 -14.23 -20.49
N LEU A 222 8.62 -14.86 -19.61
CA LEU A 222 7.36 -15.48 -19.96
C LEU A 222 6.24 -14.43 -20.01
N MET A 223 5.96 -13.90 -21.19
CA MET A 223 4.91 -12.90 -21.41
C MET A 223 3.65 -13.53 -22.01
N LEU A 224 2.47 -12.97 -21.71
CA LEU A 224 1.23 -13.32 -22.38
C LEU A 224 1.29 -12.95 -23.87
N VAL A 225 1.14 -13.96 -24.73
CA VAL A 225 1.01 -13.78 -26.18
C VAL A 225 -0.36 -14.32 -26.63
N PRO A 226 -1.33 -13.43 -26.95
CA PRO A 226 -2.63 -13.86 -27.45
C PRO A 226 -2.52 -14.65 -28.75
N GLN A 227 -3.31 -15.71 -28.88
CA GLN A 227 -3.43 -16.51 -30.10
C GLN A 227 -4.70 -16.09 -30.84
N GLU A 228 -4.58 -15.59 -32.07
CA GLU A 228 -5.72 -15.11 -32.88
C GLU A 228 -6.63 -14.09 -32.14
N GLY A 229 -6.03 -13.24 -31.30
CA GLY A 229 -6.75 -12.26 -30.49
C GLY A 229 -7.52 -12.85 -29.30
N ALA A 230 -7.17 -14.06 -28.87
CA ALA A 230 -7.74 -14.72 -27.69
C ALA A 230 -6.67 -15.15 -26.68
N ALA A 231 -7.02 -15.16 -25.40
CA ALA A 231 -6.19 -15.64 -24.30
C ALA A 231 -7.07 -16.27 -23.21
N LYS A 232 -6.55 -17.21 -22.42
CA LYS A 232 -7.29 -17.75 -21.28
C LYS A 232 -7.13 -16.85 -20.06
N TYR A 233 -8.12 -16.83 -19.16
CA TYR A 233 -7.97 -16.13 -17.87
C TYR A 233 -6.80 -16.70 -17.05
N THR A 234 -6.57 -18.01 -17.12
CA THR A 234 -5.40 -18.66 -16.48
C THR A 234 -4.08 -18.14 -17.03
N ASP A 235 -3.97 -17.96 -18.35
CA ASP A 235 -2.75 -17.44 -18.97
C ASP A 235 -2.52 -15.97 -18.61
N PHE A 236 -3.60 -15.17 -18.55
CA PHE A 236 -3.51 -13.79 -18.06
C PHE A 236 -2.94 -13.71 -16.64
N VAL A 237 -3.45 -14.55 -15.72
CA VAL A 237 -2.95 -14.56 -14.34
C VAL A 237 -1.46 -14.92 -14.34
N ASN A 238 -1.09 -16.02 -14.98
CA ASN A 238 0.26 -16.59 -14.86
C ASN A 238 1.33 -15.93 -15.75
N ASN A 239 0.95 -15.23 -16.82
CA ASN A 239 1.88 -14.68 -17.81
C ASN A 239 1.73 -13.16 -18.01
N GLU A 240 0.82 -12.50 -17.29
CA GLU A 240 0.69 -11.03 -17.31
C GLU A 240 0.62 -10.46 -15.87
N LEU A 241 -0.34 -10.91 -15.06
CA LEU A 241 -0.55 -10.41 -13.70
C LEU A 241 0.60 -10.77 -12.74
N ILE A 242 1.34 -11.86 -13.01
CA ILE A 242 2.50 -12.25 -12.20
C ILE A 242 3.60 -11.18 -12.23
N HIS A 243 3.82 -10.50 -13.36
CA HIS A 243 4.85 -9.45 -13.46
C HIS A 243 4.51 -8.27 -12.57
N PHE A 244 3.23 -7.89 -12.49
CA PHE A 244 2.77 -6.92 -11.49
C PHE A 244 3.06 -7.39 -10.07
N SER A 245 2.73 -8.63 -9.76
CA SER A 245 2.88 -9.19 -8.42
C SER A 245 4.35 -9.19 -7.97
N ASN A 246 5.27 -9.49 -8.90
CA ASN A 246 6.70 -9.39 -8.65
C ASN A 246 7.19 -7.94 -8.52
N ALA A 247 6.80 -7.06 -9.45
CA ALA A 247 7.15 -5.63 -9.41
C ALA A 247 6.63 -4.95 -8.12
N ASP A 248 5.46 -5.38 -7.63
CA ASP A 248 4.87 -4.94 -6.38
C ASP A 248 5.71 -5.35 -5.16
N ASN A 249 6.30 -6.56 -5.17
CA ASN A 249 7.26 -6.95 -4.13
C ASN A 249 8.54 -6.12 -4.20
N ILE A 250 9.10 -5.92 -5.39
CA ILE A 250 10.33 -5.14 -5.62
C ILE A 250 10.18 -3.71 -5.08
N ARG A 251 9.05 -3.05 -5.31
CA ARG A 251 8.82 -1.68 -4.83
C ARG A 251 8.44 -1.58 -3.35
N SER A 252 7.95 -2.68 -2.76
CA SER A 252 7.36 -2.67 -1.40
C SER A 252 8.28 -3.22 -0.32
N LEU A 253 9.18 -4.16 -0.66
CA LEU A 253 10.13 -4.76 0.28
C LEU A 253 11.50 -4.07 0.18
N PRO A 254 12.23 -3.90 1.29
CA PRO A 254 13.58 -3.35 1.29
C PRO A 254 14.59 -4.39 0.81
N HIS A 255 15.77 -3.92 0.39
CA HIS A 255 16.92 -4.78 0.17
C HIS A 255 17.71 -4.98 1.49
N LEU A 256 18.25 -6.18 1.71
CA LEU A 256 18.93 -6.56 2.95
C LEU A 256 20.13 -5.65 3.28
N ILE A 257 20.91 -5.29 2.25
CA ILE A 257 22.18 -4.59 2.42
C ILE A 257 21.98 -3.11 2.83
N ASP A 258 21.13 -2.37 2.12
CA ASP A 258 20.93 -0.94 2.38
C ASP A 258 19.64 -0.63 3.15
N GLY A 259 18.73 -1.58 3.29
CA GLY A 259 17.43 -1.35 3.92
C GLY A 259 16.50 -0.43 3.14
N LEU A 260 16.85 -0.08 1.90
CA LEU A 260 16.10 0.87 1.09
C LEU A 260 15.22 0.16 0.07
N LYS A 261 14.08 0.78 -0.20
CA LYS A 261 13.24 0.46 -1.36
C LYS A 261 13.75 1.24 -2.59
N PRO A 262 13.45 0.79 -3.83
CA PRO A 262 13.94 1.46 -5.04
C PRO A 262 13.65 2.97 -5.09
N SER A 263 12.48 3.43 -4.65
CA SER A 263 12.14 4.86 -4.61
C SER A 263 13.08 5.66 -3.69
N GLN A 264 13.39 5.13 -2.51
CA GLN A 264 14.31 5.76 -1.56
C GLN A 264 15.74 5.78 -2.11
N ARG A 265 16.14 4.71 -2.83
CA ARG A 265 17.44 4.61 -3.48
C ARG A 265 17.62 5.61 -4.62
N LYS A 266 16.60 5.78 -5.47
CA LYS A 266 16.53 6.80 -6.52
C LYS A 266 16.65 8.22 -5.96
N ILE A 267 15.98 8.50 -4.84
CA ILE A 267 16.10 9.78 -4.12
C ILE A 267 17.54 9.99 -3.65
N LEU A 268 18.12 9.00 -2.97
CA LEU A 268 19.48 9.09 -2.42
C LEU A 268 20.54 9.24 -3.52
N TYR A 269 20.43 8.47 -4.61
CA TYR A 269 21.26 8.61 -5.81
C TYR A 269 21.23 10.02 -6.38
N SER A 270 20.03 10.58 -6.55
CA SER A 270 19.87 11.93 -7.07
C SER A 270 20.47 12.98 -6.13
N CYS A 271 20.32 12.79 -4.81
CA CYS A 271 20.94 13.66 -3.80
C CYS A 271 22.48 13.59 -3.84
N PHE A 272 23.08 12.41 -4.06
CA PHE A 272 24.53 12.25 -4.24
C PHE A 272 25.02 12.86 -5.54
N LYS A 273 24.32 12.61 -6.66
CA LYS A 273 24.65 13.12 -8.00
C LYS A 273 24.75 14.64 -8.03
N ARG A 274 23.84 15.33 -7.34
CA ARG A 274 23.85 16.80 -7.22
C ARG A 274 24.66 17.35 -6.05
N ASN A 275 25.22 16.49 -5.19
CA ASN A 275 25.89 16.86 -3.95
C ASN A 275 25.01 17.78 -3.07
N LEU A 276 23.82 17.31 -2.69
CA LEU A 276 22.77 18.10 -2.01
C LEU A 276 23.15 18.49 -0.57
N LYS A 277 23.93 19.58 -0.44
CA LYS A 277 24.34 20.16 0.85
C LYS A 277 23.51 21.37 1.28
N GLU A 278 22.91 22.06 0.30
CA GLU A 278 22.07 23.23 0.52
C GLU A 278 20.60 22.86 0.37
N GLU A 279 19.74 23.63 1.02
CA GLU A 279 18.30 23.43 1.03
C GLU A 279 17.70 23.50 -0.37
N ILE A 280 16.84 22.53 -0.70
CA ILE A 280 15.98 22.54 -1.87
C ILE A 280 14.54 22.25 -1.48
N ARG A 281 13.57 22.87 -2.16
CA ARG A 281 12.15 22.51 -2.01
C ARG A 281 11.91 21.06 -2.38
N VAL A 282 11.10 20.35 -1.59
CA VAL A 282 10.77 18.93 -1.84
C VAL A 282 10.18 18.73 -3.24
N ALA A 283 9.31 19.62 -3.69
CA ALA A 283 8.76 19.54 -5.06
C ALA A 283 9.83 19.63 -6.16
N GLN A 284 10.85 20.48 -5.97
CA GLN A 284 11.95 20.61 -6.95
C GLN A 284 12.88 19.40 -6.89
N LEU A 285 13.11 18.84 -5.70
CA LEU A 285 13.89 17.60 -5.57
C LEU A 285 13.17 16.43 -6.23
N ALA A 286 11.85 16.29 -6.06
CA ALA A 286 11.06 15.25 -6.72
C ALA A 286 11.16 15.32 -8.24
N GLY A 287 11.05 16.52 -8.84
CA GLY A 287 11.25 16.71 -10.28
C GLY A 287 12.67 16.32 -10.72
N TYR A 288 13.69 16.71 -9.97
CA TYR A 288 15.09 16.35 -10.23
C TYR A 288 15.32 14.83 -10.17
N VAL A 289 14.72 14.15 -9.18
CA VAL A 289 14.78 12.67 -9.07
C VAL A 289 14.06 12.01 -10.24
N SER A 290 12.90 12.53 -10.63
CA SER A 290 12.13 12.00 -11.74
C SER A 290 12.91 12.05 -13.06
N GLU A 291 13.62 13.15 -13.30
CA GLU A 291 14.43 13.37 -14.49
C GLU A 291 15.70 12.51 -14.50
N HIS A 292 16.45 12.45 -13.38
CA HIS A 292 17.79 11.87 -13.39
C HIS A 292 17.90 10.43 -12.92
N ALA A 293 16.85 9.88 -12.33
CA ALA A 293 16.80 8.50 -11.84
C ALA A 293 15.70 7.67 -12.52
N ALA A 294 15.17 8.14 -13.66
CA ALA A 294 14.12 7.49 -14.45
C ALA A 294 12.95 6.96 -13.60
N TYR A 295 12.34 7.84 -12.78
CA TYR A 295 11.21 7.43 -11.95
C TYR A 295 9.88 7.51 -12.73
N HIS A 296 9.19 6.38 -12.88
CA HIS A 296 8.01 6.27 -13.75
C HIS A 296 6.65 6.36 -13.03
N HIS A 297 6.60 6.39 -11.69
CA HIS A 297 5.34 6.27 -10.92
C HIS A 297 4.74 7.60 -10.40
N GLY A 298 5.16 8.72 -11.00
CA GLY A 298 4.64 10.06 -10.70
C GLY A 298 5.23 10.75 -9.47
N GLU A 299 5.38 12.07 -9.54
CA GLU A 299 6.10 12.84 -8.53
C GLU A 299 5.42 12.89 -7.17
N ALA A 300 4.09 12.70 -7.08
CA ALA A 300 3.37 12.72 -5.79
C ALA A 300 3.85 11.61 -4.85
N SER A 301 4.15 10.43 -5.39
CA SER A 301 4.73 9.30 -4.65
C SER A 301 6.16 9.60 -4.20
N LEU A 302 6.97 10.21 -5.07
CA LEU A 302 8.32 10.66 -4.73
C LEU A 302 8.32 11.71 -3.62
N MET A 303 7.46 12.73 -3.71
CA MET A 303 7.37 13.78 -2.70
C MET A 303 7.02 13.18 -1.33
N SER A 304 6.07 12.24 -1.29
CA SER A 304 5.70 11.52 -0.05
C SER A 304 6.87 10.68 0.49
N THR A 305 7.63 10.03 -0.39
CA THR A 305 8.81 9.26 -0.01
C THR A 305 9.92 10.16 0.54
N ILE A 306 10.18 11.31 -0.09
CA ILE A 306 11.16 12.31 0.38
C ILE A 306 10.78 12.81 1.78
N ILE A 307 9.49 13.12 2.00
CA ILE A 307 8.99 13.53 3.31
C ILE A 307 9.24 12.43 4.33
N GLY A 308 8.88 11.18 4.04
CA GLY A 308 9.10 10.04 4.93
C GLY A 308 10.57 9.81 5.28
N MET A 309 11.49 9.97 4.33
CA MET A 309 12.94 9.87 4.58
C MET A 309 13.51 10.99 5.48
N ALA A 310 12.78 12.11 5.60
CA ALA A 310 13.18 13.25 6.40
C ALA A 310 12.52 13.33 7.79
N GLN A 311 11.41 12.61 8.00
CA GLN A 311 10.67 12.62 9.26
C GLN A 311 11.52 12.14 10.44
N ASN A 312 11.44 12.87 11.57
CA ASN A 312 12.28 12.66 12.75
C ASN A 312 11.49 12.72 14.08
N PHE A 313 10.16 12.60 14.04
CA PHE A 313 9.34 12.50 15.25
C PHE A 313 9.38 11.07 15.84
N VAL A 314 8.99 10.93 17.11
CA VAL A 314 8.98 9.63 17.82
C VAL A 314 8.14 8.60 17.06
N GLY A 315 8.77 7.48 16.68
CA GLY A 315 8.14 6.42 15.88
C GLY A 315 8.33 6.53 14.37
N ALA A 316 9.05 7.55 13.86
CA ALA A 316 9.50 7.64 12.47
C ALA A 316 10.89 6.99 12.29
N ASN A 317 11.88 7.71 11.75
CA ASN A 317 13.23 7.20 11.55
C ASN A 317 14.09 7.37 12.81
N ASN A 318 14.87 6.35 13.18
CA ASN A 318 15.93 6.51 14.17
C ASN A 318 17.06 7.40 13.64
N ILE A 319 17.36 7.27 12.34
CA ILE A 319 18.30 8.11 11.61
C ILE A 319 17.64 8.52 10.30
N ASN A 320 17.15 9.76 10.24
CA ASN A 320 16.67 10.36 8.99
C ASN A 320 17.87 10.63 8.05
N LEU A 321 17.74 10.29 6.76
CA LEU A 321 18.79 10.54 5.77
C LEU A 321 18.70 11.95 5.17
N LEU A 322 17.51 12.53 5.23
CA LEU A 322 17.21 13.86 4.74
C LEU A 322 16.83 14.76 5.90
N ARG A 323 17.23 16.03 5.88
CA ARG A 323 16.90 16.98 6.93
C ARG A 323 15.50 17.54 6.73
N PRO A 324 14.62 17.56 7.75
CA PRO A 324 13.31 18.20 7.65
C PRO A 324 13.42 19.71 7.88
N VAL A 325 13.45 20.51 6.81
CA VAL A 325 13.43 21.99 6.90
C VAL A 325 12.03 22.52 6.61
N GLY A 326 11.27 22.74 7.69
CA GLY A 326 9.85 23.11 7.65
C GLY A 326 8.99 22.03 8.31
N GLN A 327 7.68 22.04 8.05
CA GLN A 327 6.73 21.12 8.67
C GLN A 327 6.64 19.80 7.90
N PHE A 328 7.45 18.80 8.27
CA PHE A 328 7.47 17.45 7.67
C PHE A 328 6.48 16.47 8.31
N GLY A 329 5.59 17.00 9.15
CA GLY A 329 4.62 16.24 9.91
C GLY A 329 5.15 15.88 11.28
N SER A 330 4.26 15.43 12.14
CA SER A 330 4.53 15.20 13.55
C SER A 330 3.91 13.87 14.01
N ARG A 331 4.20 13.52 15.26
CA ARG A 331 3.56 12.36 15.90
C ARG A 331 2.05 12.52 16.11
N LEU A 332 1.50 13.73 15.92
CA LEU A 332 0.06 13.99 16.08
C LEU A 332 -0.79 13.13 15.13
N LEU A 333 -0.31 12.96 13.90
CA LEU A 333 -0.99 12.22 12.83
C LEU A 333 -0.04 11.24 12.11
N GLY A 334 1.06 10.84 12.76
CA GLY A 334 2.06 9.94 12.19
C GLY A 334 2.63 10.48 10.87
N GLY A 335 2.89 11.79 10.80
CA GLY A 335 3.47 12.45 9.63
C GLY A 335 2.48 12.85 8.53
N LYS A 336 1.19 12.48 8.63
CA LYS A 336 0.16 12.86 7.63
C LYS A 336 -0.19 14.35 7.66
N ASP A 337 0.23 15.06 8.69
CA ASP A 337 0.12 16.51 8.88
C ASP A 337 1.30 17.29 8.28
N ALA A 338 2.13 16.65 7.45
CA ALA A 338 3.16 17.32 6.67
C ALA A 338 2.58 18.41 5.76
N ALA A 339 3.28 19.53 5.66
CA ALA A 339 2.89 20.61 4.76
C ALA A 339 3.10 20.24 3.30
N SER A 340 2.48 20.99 2.39
CA SER A 340 2.63 20.77 0.96
C SER A 340 4.11 20.78 0.54
N PRO A 341 4.56 19.85 -0.33
CA PRO A 341 5.93 19.77 -0.85
C PRO A 341 6.48 21.06 -1.48
N ARG A 342 5.59 22.02 -1.80
CA ARG A 342 5.94 23.33 -2.36
C ARG A 342 6.52 24.30 -1.31
N TYR A 343 6.26 24.08 -0.03
CA TYR A 343 6.64 24.97 1.08
C TYR A 343 7.79 24.45 1.93
N ILE A 344 8.00 23.14 1.94
CA ILE A 344 9.02 22.48 2.74
C ILE A 344 10.29 22.20 1.95
N HIS A 345 11.42 22.25 2.64
CA HIS A 345 12.76 22.12 2.08
C HIS A 345 13.52 20.98 2.73
N THR A 346 14.52 20.45 2.04
CA THR A 346 15.36 19.37 2.55
C THR A 346 16.75 19.41 1.95
N TYR A 347 17.67 18.67 2.56
CA TYR A 347 19.01 18.36 2.07
C TYR A 347 19.56 17.12 2.79
N LEU A 348 20.75 16.64 2.42
CA LEU A 348 21.33 15.45 3.07
C LEU A 348 21.76 15.74 4.51
N GLU A 349 21.41 14.87 5.45
CA GLU A 349 21.95 14.94 6.81
C GLU A 349 23.47 14.71 6.80
N PRO A 350 24.26 15.37 7.67
CA PRO A 350 25.71 15.21 7.69
C PRO A 350 26.16 13.75 7.90
N ILE A 351 25.39 12.98 8.68
CA ILE A 351 25.66 11.57 8.97
C ILE A 351 25.67 10.69 7.72
N VAL A 352 24.97 11.08 6.65
CA VAL A 352 24.90 10.30 5.41
C VAL A 352 26.29 10.12 4.80
N SER A 353 27.16 11.12 4.88
CA SER A 353 28.55 11.01 4.39
C SER A 353 29.42 10.04 5.20
N ALA A 354 29.03 9.75 6.44
CA ALA A 354 29.66 8.74 7.27
C ALA A 354 29.10 7.34 7.01
N LEU A 355 27.79 7.25 6.74
CA LEU A 355 27.08 6.00 6.44
C LEU A 355 27.41 5.47 5.05
N PHE A 356 27.46 6.32 4.03
CA PHE A 356 27.70 5.94 2.64
C PHE A 356 29.00 6.59 2.17
N LYS A 357 30.06 5.78 2.08
CA LYS A 357 31.39 6.26 1.70
C LYS A 357 31.44 6.52 0.20
N LYS A 358 32.03 7.66 -0.19
CA LYS A 358 32.16 8.01 -1.61
C LYS A 358 33.11 7.05 -2.33
N GLU A 359 34.04 6.50 -1.56
CA GLU A 359 35.02 5.51 -1.98
C GLU A 359 34.38 4.19 -2.43
N ASP A 360 33.16 3.89 -1.97
CA ASP A 360 32.43 2.67 -2.36
C ASP A 360 31.71 2.82 -3.71
N ALA A 361 31.53 4.04 -4.24
CA ALA A 361 30.77 4.27 -5.46
C ALA A 361 31.25 3.46 -6.69
N PRO A 362 32.57 3.27 -6.93
CA PRO A 362 33.07 2.43 -8.02
C PRO A 362 32.80 0.93 -7.84
N LEU A 363 32.42 0.47 -6.64
CA LEU A 363 32.13 -0.92 -6.33
C LEU A 363 30.66 -1.28 -6.62
N LEU A 364 29.80 -0.27 -6.81
CA LEU A 364 28.36 -0.46 -6.96
C LEU A 364 28.02 -0.83 -8.41
N THR A 365 27.09 -1.78 -8.56
CA THR A 365 26.47 -2.09 -9.85
C THR A 365 25.31 -1.13 -10.09
N TYR A 366 25.44 -0.29 -11.11
CA TYR A 366 24.42 0.68 -11.52
C TYR A 366 23.40 0.07 -12.48
N VAL A 367 22.12 0.34 -12.26
CA VAL A 367 21.04 -0.13 -13.13
C VAL A 367 21.03 0.70 -14.41
N ASP A 368 20.89 0.02 -15.56
CA ASP A 368 20.67 0.63 -16.87
C ASP A 368 19.16 0.68 -17.15
N ASP A 369 18.58 1.89 -17.17
CA ASP A 369 17.20 2.13 -17.54
C ASP A 369 17.18 2.88 -18.88
N ASP A 370 16.81 2.17 -19.96
CA ASP A 370 16.71 2.70 -21.32
C ASP A 370 18.00 3.39 -21.86
N GLY A 371 19.18 2.91 -21.45
CA GLY A 371 20.49 3.42 -21.85
C GLY A 371 21.06 4.50 -20.93
N GLU A 372 20.34 4.86 -19.88
CA GLU A 372 20.81 5.76 -18.83
C GLU A 372 21.15 4.99 -17.56
N LEU A 373 22.36 5.19 -17.04
CA LEU A 373 22.75 4.64 -15.74
C LEU A 373 22.09 5.44 -14.62
N VAL A 374 21.19 4.78 -13.88
CA VAL A 374 20.41 5.36 -12.79
C VAL A 374 21.01 5.01 -11.43
N GLU A 375 20.20 4.73 -10.40
CA GLU A 375 20.67 4.31 -9.08
C GLU A 375 21.34 2.92 -9.10
N PRO A 376 22.17 2.59 -8.09
CA PRO A 376 22.70 1.24 -7.96
C PRO A 376 21.64 0.22 -7.57
N GLU A 377 21.92 -1.06 -7.78
CA GLU A 377 21.10 -2.17 -7.29
C GLU A 377 20.85 -2.08 -5.78
N TYR A 378 21.89 -1.73 -5.02
CA TYR A 378 21.85 -1.37 -3.60
C TYR A 378 23.10 -0.56 -3.24
N TYR A 379 23.02 0.22 -2.16
CA TYR A 379 24.20 0.88 -1.58
C TYR A 379 24.89 -0.02 -0.55
N LEU A 380 26.11 0.35 -0.16
CA LEU A 380 26.90 -0.30 0.88
C LEU A 380 27.02 0.61 2.11
N PRO A 381 26.02 0.68 3.01
CA PRO A 381 26.17 1.47 4.22
C PRO A 381 27.18 0.80 5.18
N VAL A 382 27.96 1.61 5.90
CA VAL A 382 28.96 1.15 6.88
C VAL A 382 28.33 0.34 8.02
N VAL A 383 27.04 0.57 8.31
CA VAL A 383 26.24 -0.13 9.31
C VAL A 383 24.88 -0.50 8.70
N PRO A 384 24.25 -1.61 9.12
CA PRO A 384 23.02 -2.10 8.51
C PRO A 384 21.85 -1.14 8.75
N LEU A 385 21.56 -0.29 7.75
CA LEU A 385 20.51 0.72 7.85
C LEU A 385 19.12 0.10 8.04
N LEU A 386 18.90 -1.10 7.48
CA LEU A 386 17.67 -1.87 7.69
C LEU A 386 17.40 -2.14 9.18
N ALA A 387 18.43 -2.48 9.95
CA ALA A 387 18.29 -2.68 11.40
C ALA A 387 18.17 -1.35 12.16
N LEU A 388 18.81 -0.29 11.67
CA LEU A 388 18.73 1.02 12.32
C LEU A 388 17.34 1.64 12.23
N ASN A 389 16.74 1.66 11.04
CA ASN A 389 15.47 2.33 10.79
C ASN A 389 14.27 1.39 10.70
N GLY A 390 14.50 0.07 10.56
CA GLY A 390 13.44 -0.86 10.27
C GLY A 390 12.85 -0.67 8.86
N SER A 391 11.77 -1.38 8.58
CA SER A 391 11.01 -1.21 7.33
C SER A 391 9.64 -1.85 7.47
N VAL A 392 8.63 -1.16 6.94
CA VAL A 392 7.26 -1.69 6.80
C VAL A 392 6.89 -1.68 5.31
N GLY A 393 6.33 -2.78 4.82
CA GLY A 393 5.97 -2.91 3.41
C GLY A 393 4.99 -4.05 3.16
N ILE A 394 4.06 -3.84 2.23
CA ILE A 394 3.07 -4.84 1.83
C ILE A 394 3.18 -5.00 0.32
N GLY A 395 3.59 -6.17 -0.12
CA GLY A 395 3.61 -6.55 -1.53
C GLY A 395 2.54 -7.60 -1.84
N THR A 396 2.76 -8.39 -2.87
CA THR A 396 1.87 -9.48 -3.28
C THR A 396 2.36 -10.81 -2.71
N GLY A 397 1.60 -11.38 -1.78
CA GLY A 397 1.95 -12.64 -1.10
C GLY A 397 2.96 -12.47 0.04
N TYR A 398 3.73 -11.39 0.02
CA TYR A 398 4.73 -11.07 1.04
C TYR A 398 4.41 -9.74 1.74
N SER A 399 4.92 -9.61 2.95
CA SER A 399 4.93 -8.36 3.71
C SER A 399 6.17 -8.34 4.60
N THR A 400 6.54 -7.15 5.07
CA THR A 400 7.66 -6.95 5.98
C THR A 400 7.26 -5.97 7.06
N ASP A 401 7.64 -6.30 8.29
CA ASP A 401 7.51 -5.46 9.47
C ASP A 401 8.76 -5.71 10.34
N ILE A 402 9.80 -4.92 10.07
CA ILE A 402 11.08 -4.96 10.77
C ILE A 402 11.12 -3.74 11.69
N PRO A 403 11.17 -3.92 13.02
CA PRO A 403 11.29 -2.80 13.93
C PRO A 403 12.70 -2.19 13.88
N PRO A 404 12.86 -0.91 14.23
CA PRO A 404 14.16 -0.28 14.34
C PRO A 404 14.87 -0.70 15.63
N TYR A 405 16.20 -0.61 15.62
CA TYR A 405 17.07 -0.97 16.75
C TYR A 405 18.04 0.18 17.09
N LYS A 406 18.58 0.12 18.30
CA LYS A 406 19.46 1.16 18.82
C LYS A 406 20.82 1.15 18.11
N PRO A 407 21.30 2.28 17.56
CA PRO A 407 22.57 2.33 16.85
C PRO A 407 23.78 1.87 17.67
N ASP A 408 23.83 2.23 18.95
CA ASP A 408 24.94 1.87 19.85
C ASP A 408 25.09 0.35 19.99
N ASP A 409 23.96 -0.37 20.10
CA ASP A 409 23.95 -1.82 20.33
C ASP A 409 24.40 -2.55 19.06
N ILE A 410 23.93 -2.10 17.89
CA ILE A 410 24.39 -2.61 16.59
C ILE A 410 25.90 -2.39 16.43
N ILE A 411 26.38 -1.17 16.67
CA ILE A 411 27.80 -0.83 16.52
C ILE A 411 28.65 -1.64 17.51
N CYS A 412 28.17 -1.84 18.73
CA CYS A 412 28.83 -2.67 19.74
C CYS A 412 29.04 -4.11 19.24
N LEU A 413 27.98 -4.76 18.77
CA LEU A 413 28.05 -6.12 18.24
C LEU A 413 28.98 -6.23 17.02
N LEU A 414 28.88 -5.28 16.08
CA LEU A 414 29.75 -5.24 14.90
C LEU A 414 31.22 -5.08 15.29
N ARG A 415 31.53 -4.22 16.28
CA ARG A 415 32.91 -4.08 16.79
C ARG A 415 33.41 -5.37 17.42
N HIS A 416 32.60 -6.02 18.25
CA HIS A 416 32.98 -7.30 18.85
C HIS A 416 33.30 -8.37 17.79
N ARG A 417 32.50 -8.42 16.73
CA ARG A 417 32.71 -9.31 15.58
C ARG A 417 33.99 -8.99 14.83
N LEU A 418 34.23 -7.72 14.51
CA LEU A 418 35.41 -7.26 13.78
C LEU A 418 36.71 -7.42 14.58
N MET A 419 36.67 -7.23 15.90
CA MET A 419 37.82 -7.40 16.79
C MET A 419 38.12 -8.87 17.13
N GLY A 420 37.32 -9.82 16.64
CA GLY A 420 37.50 -11.25 16.91
C GLY A 420 37.12 -11.69 18.32
N THR A 421 36.56 -10.79 19.14
CA THR A 421 36.04 -11.13 20.49
C THR A 421 34.71 -11.89 20.44
N MET A 422 34.10 -11.98 19.26
CA MET A 422 32.85 -12.69 18.99
C MET A 422 32.94 -13.45 17.66
N GLU A 423 32.65 -14.75 17.69
CA GLU A 423 32.72 -15.62 16.50
C GLU A 423 31.50 -15.50 15.58
N THR A 424 30.34 -15.11 16.10
CA THR A 424 29.12 -14.94 15.30
C THR A 424 28.19 -13.92 15.93
N LEU A 425 27.41 -13.23 15.11
CA LEU A 425 26.31 -12.37 15.58
C LEU A 425 25.06 -13.18 15.95
N ALA A 426 24.97 -14.44 15.47
CA ALA A 426 23.84 -15.31 15.76
C ALA A 426 23.73 -15.61 17.25
N GLY A 427 22.52 -15.56 17.80
CA GLY A 427 22.27 -15.77 19.23
C GLY A 427 22.44 -14.52 20.11
N HIS A 428 22.76 -13.37 19.52
CA HIS A 428 22.82 -12.08 20.21
C HIS A 428 21.60 -11.21 19.82
N PRO A 429 20.44 -11.39 20.48
CA PRO A 429 19.23 -10.66 20.14
C PRO A 429 19.39 -9.16 20.48
N LEU A 430 18.85 -8.32 19.62
CA LEU A 430 18.67 -6.89 19.88
C LEU A 430 17.23 -6.65 20.35
N ASP A 431 17.05 -5.67 21.24
CA ASP A 431 15.74 -5.19 21.63
C ASP A 431 15.33 -4.02 20.74
N PRO A 432 14.10 -4.04 20.15
CA PRO A 432 13.57 -2.92 19.39
C PRO A 432 13.69 -1.60 20.14
N TRP A 433 14.01 -0.53 19.43
CA TRP A 433 14.23 0.78 20.02
C TRP A 433 13.90 1.89 19.03
N TRP A 434 13.16 2.89 19.52
CA TRP A 434 12.73 4.05 18.74
C TRP A 434 13.31 5.33 19.33
N PHE A 435 13.95 6.13 18.49
CA PHE A 435 14.55 7.40 18.88
C PHE A 435 13.51 8.34 19.52
N GLY A 436 13.84 8.84 20.72
CA GLY A 436 13.01 9.78 21.47
C GLY A 436 11.82 9.18 22.22
N PHE A 437 11.53 7.88 22.07
CA PHE A 437 10.48 7.22 22.85
C PHE A 437 10.88 7.13 24.33
N LYS A 438 10.03 7.64 25.22
CA LYS A 438 10.31 7.70 26.67
C LYS A 438 9.71 6.52 27.45
N GLY A 439 8.81 5.76 26.83
CA GLY A 439 8.10 4.66 27.48
C GLY A 439 8.95 3.41 27.68
N ALA A 440 8.34 2.38 28.28
CA ALA A 440 9.02 1.12 28.53
C ALA A 440 8.88 0.16 27.35
N ILE A 441 9.93 -0.60 27.06
CA ILE A 441 9.92 -1.68 26.07
C ILE A 441 10.16 -2.98 26.83
N VAL A 442 9.15 -3.86 26.85
CA VAL A 442 9.19 -5.10 27.61
C VAL A 442 9.17 -6.28 26.66
N ARG A 443 10.21 -7.11 26.70
CA ARG A 443 10.24 -8.38 25.98
C ARG A 443 9.32 -9.38 26.67
N THR A 444 8.35 -9.93 25.95
CA THR A 444 7.40 -10.92 26.51
C THR A 444 7.77 -12.35 26.16
N ASP A 445 8.35 -12.56 24.98
CA ASP A 445 8.89 -13.85 24.54
C ASP A 445 10.09 -13.63 23.59
N GLU A 446 10.56 -14.68 22.91
CA GLU A 446 11.71 -14.58 22.02
C GLU A 446 11.52 -13.63 20.84
N GLN A 447 10.28 -13.45 20.37
CA GLN A 447 9.93 -12.73 19.14
C GLN A 447 8.86 -11.64 19.35
N THR A 448 8.43 -11.38 20.58
CA THR A 448 7.38 -10.41 20.91
C THR A 448 7.86 -9.43 21.97
N TRP A 449 7.60 -8.15 21.71
CA TRP A 449 7.82 -7.03 22.61
C TRP A 449 6.52 -6.25 22.80
N VAL A 450 6.42 -5.58 23.93
CA VAL A 450 5.32 -4.66 24.24
C VAL A 450 5.91 -3.31 24.58
N THR A 451 5.55 -2.28 23.81
CA THR A 451 5.82 -0.89 24.16
C THR A 451 4.72 -0.39 25.06
N LYS A 452 5.08 0.20 26.21
CA LYS A 452 4.15 0.79 27.18
C LYS A 452 4.31 2.30 27.23
N GLY A 453 3.18 3.02 27.21
CA GLY A 453 3.14 4.45 27.51
C GLY A 453 3.51 4.76 28.95
N LEU A 454 3.63 6.05 29.27
CA LEU A 454 3.88 6.54 30.63
C LEU A 454 2.66 7.28 31.15
N TYR A 455 2.38 7.11 32.43
CA TYR A 455 1.28 7.79 33.10
C TYR A 455 1.54 7.92 34.60
N GLU A 456 0.94 8.94 35.21
CA GLU A 456 1.11 9.29 36.62
C GLU A 456 -0.26 9.48 37.29
N PHE A 457 -0.38 8.99 38.53
CA PHE A 457 -1.58 9.13 39.36
C PHE A 457 -1.50 10.41 40.20
N ASP A 458 -2.55 11.24 40.18
CA ASP A 458 -2.75 12.41 41.04
C ASP A 458 -3.91 12.11 42.00
N ASP A 459 -3.58 11.71 43.22
CA ASP A 459 -4.56 11.32 44.24
C ASP A 459 -5.45 12.50 44.64
N ASP A 460 -4.92 13.71 44.75
CA ASP A 460 -5.67 14.89 45.21
C ASP A 460 -6.79 15.26 44.21
N LYS A 461 -6.50 15.14 42.91
CA LYS A 461 -7.46 15.44 41.85
C LYS A 461 -8.24 14.23 41.36
N ARG A 462 -7.91 13.02 41.86
CA ARG A 462 -8.43 11.74 41.34
C ARG A 462 -8.28 11.67 39.82
N ALA A 463 -7.10 12.03 39.35
CA ALA A 463 -6.79 12.17 37.94
C ALA A 463 -5.58 11.30 37.55
N ILE A 464 -5.57 10.82 36.31
CA ILE A 464 -4.43 10.10 35.75
C ILE A 464 -3.89 10.91 34.58
N THR A 465 -2.62 11.29 34.64
CA THR A 465 -1.96 12.05 33.57
C THR A 465 -1.15 11.12 32.70
N VAL A 466 -1.55 10.94 31.44
CA VAL A 466 -0.78 10.20 30.43
C VAL A 466 0.26 11.14 29.82
N THR A 467 1.53 10.78 29.90
CA THR A 467 2.69 11.59 29.47
C THR A 467 3.46 11.00 28.30
N GLU A 468 3.20 9.75 27.92
CA GLU A 468 3.74 9.11 26.72
C GLU A 468 2.76 8.06 26.20
N LEU A 469 2.62 7.95 24.88
CA LEU A 469 1.82 6.91 24.21
C LEU A 469 2.73 5.79 23.70
N PRO A 470 2.25 4.53 23.66
CA PRO A 470 3.01 3.45 23.05
C PRO A 470 3.29 3.73 21.57
N VAL A 471 4.41 3.21 21.06
CA VAL A 471 4.82 3.43 19.67
C VAL A 471 3.73 2.92 18.72
N GLY A 472 3.47 3.67 17.65
CA GLY A 472 2.42 3.37 16.67
C GLY A 472 1.04 3.94 17.04
N THR A 473 0.90 4.57 18.21
CA THR A 473 -0.32 5.29 18.61
C THR A 473 -0.13 6.81 18.45
N TRP A 474 -0.87 7.41 17.52
CA TRP A 474 -0.78 8.84 17.22
C TRP A 474 -1.70 9.66 18.13
N THR A 475 -1.28 10.89 18.46
CA THR A 475 -1.96 11.70 19.47
C THR A 475 -3.41 12.02 19.12
N LYS A 476 -3.73 12.31 17.84
CA LYS A 476 -5.13 12.58 17.43
C LYS A 476 -5.98 11.32 17.43
N ASP A 477 -5.45 10.20 16.97
CA ASP A 477 -6.16 8.90 17.02
C ASP A 477 -6.47 8.52 18.48
N TYR A 478 -5.55 8.80 19.40
CA TYR A 478 -5.74 8.59 20.84
C TYR A 478 -6.81 9.52 21.43
N LYS A 479 -6.81 10.79 21.02
CA LYS A 479 -7.85 11.75 21.42
C LYS A 479 -9.23 11.29 20.98
N GLU A 480 -9.40 10.93 19.70
CA GLU A 480 -10.67 10.43 19.17
C GLU A 480 -11.13 9.16 19.91
N PHE A 481 -10.18 8.31 20.30
CA PHE A 481 -10.45 7.16 21.16
C PHE A 481 -10.96 7.57 22.55
N LEU A 482 -10.34 8.55 23.22
CA LEU A 482 -10.79 9.05 24.52
C LEU A 482 -12.18 9.71 24.44
N ASP A 483 -12.43 10.52 23.41
CA ASP A 483 -13.74 11.12 23.16
C ASP A 483 -14.83 10.03 23.06
N GLY A 484 -14.59 9.00 22.24
CA GLY A 484 -15.50 7.86 22.12
C GLY A 484 -15.65 7.06 23.43
N LEU A 485 -14.60 6.97 24.24
CA LEU A 485 -14.63 6.30 25.53
C LEU A 485 -15.54 7.04 26.53
N CYS A 486 -15.42 8.37 26.61
CA CYS A 486 -16.27 9.21 27.44
C CYS A 486 -17.75 9.12 27.03
N GLU A 487 -18.05 9.20 25.73
CA GLU A 487 -19.44 9.06 25.25
C GLU A 487 -20.06 7.71 25.59
N HIS A 488 -19.28 6.64 25.46
CA HIS A 488 -19.72 5.29 25.76
C HIS A 488 -19.92 5.08 27.26
N ASP A 489 -19.02 5.60 28.09
CA ASP A 489 -19.13 5.50 29.55
C ASP A 489 -20.32 6.29 30.11
N ASP A 490 -20.63 7.44 29.50
CA ASP A 490 -21.81 8.23 29.79
C ASP A 490 -23.11 7.48 29.48
N LYS A 491 -23.17 6.79 28.34
CA LYS A 491 -24.32 5.97 27.94
C LYS A 491 -24.53 4.83 28.93
N LYS A 492 -23.46 4.10 29.26
CA LYS A 492 -23.50 2.99 30.24
C LYS A 492 -23.90 3.48 31.63
N SER A 493 -23.34 4.59 32.09
CA SER A 493 -23.70 5.20 33.38
C SER A 493 -25.19 5.58 33.44
N LYS A 494 -25.77 6.03 32.33
CA LYS A 494 -27.22 6.32 32.23
C LYS A 494 -28.07 5.05 32.20
N GLU A 495 -27.60 3.98 31.56
CA GLU A 495 -28.27 2.67 31.53
C GLU A 495 -28.28 2.00 32.90
N ALA A 496 -27.12 1.94 33.57
CA ALA A 496 -27.00 1.42 34.93
C ALA A 496 -27.92 2.17 35.91
N LYS A 497 -27.99 3.51 35.83
CA LYS A 497 -28.92 4.32 36.63
C LYS A 497 -30.40 4.04 36.32
N LYS A 498 -30.75 3.67 35.09
CA LYS A 498 -32.12 3.28 34.71
C LYS A 498 -32.48 1.89 35.21
N GLU A 499 -31.53 0.96 35.18
CA GLU A 499 -31.70 -0.40 35.68
C GLU A 499 -31.82 -0.44 37.21
N ALA A 500 -30.96 0.30 37.92
CA ALA A 500 -31.07 0.47 39.37
C ALA A 500 -32.45 1.05 39.78
N LYS A 501 -32.93 2.09 39.07
CA LYS A 501 -34.27 2.64 39.29
C LYS A 501 -35.42 1.68 38.95
N LYS A 502 -35.20 0.71 38.07
CA LYS A 502 -36.19 -0.35 37.76
C LYS A 502 -36.18 -1.45 38.81
N ALA A 503 -35.00 -1.82 39.31
CA ALA A 503 -34.85 -2.78 40.41
C ALA A 503 -35.49 -2.24 41.70
N ASP A 504 -35.23 -0.99 42.07
CA ASP A 504 -35.86 -0.33 43.23
C ASP A 504 -37.39 -0.27 43.12
N LYS A 505 -37.93 -0.09 41.89
CA LYS A 505 -39.38 -0.09 41.66
C LYS A 505 -39.99 -1.49 41.72
N ALA A 506 -39.25 -2.52 41.32
CA ALA A 506 -39.70 -3.91 41.36
C ALA A 506 -39.74 -4.45 42.80
N GLU A 507 -38.85 -3.99 43.69
CA GLU A 507 -38.89 -4.34 45.12
C GLU A 507 -40.09 -3.73 45.86
N THR A 508 -40.65 -2.62 45.38
CA THR A 508 -41.91 -2.05 45.89
C THR A 508 -43.19 -2.74 45.41
N SER A 509 -43.13 -3.77 44.55
CA SER A 509 -44.30 -4.52 44.08
C SER A 509 -44.11 -6.05 44.15
N SER A 510 -44.34 -6.59 45.34
CA SER A 510 -44.72 -7.97 45.72
C SER A 510 -43.88 -9.20 45.28
N ASN A 511 -43.46 -9.95 46.31
CA ASN A 511 -43.28 -11.42 46.47
C ASN A 511 -43.48 -12.40 45.29
N CYS A 512 -42.57 -13.40 45.27
CA CYS A 512 -42.56 -14.71 44.57
C CYS A 512 -42.32 -14.66 43.04
N SER A 513 -41.43 -15.45 42.41
CA SER A 513 -40.78 -16.72 42.76
C SER A 513 -39.55 -16.97 41.86
N ARG A 514 -38.65 -17.88 42.29
CA ARG A 514 -37.42 -18.30 41.60
C ARG A 514 -37.68 -18.88 40.21
N GLY A 515 -36.95 -18.38 39.21
CA GLY A 515 -36.82 -18.97 37.88
C GLY A 515 -35.40 -18.82 37.33
N SER A 516 -34.67 -19.93 37.28
CA SER A 516 -33.34 -20.06 36.67
C SER A 516 -33.43 -19.87 35.15
N THR A 517 -32.64 -18.95 34.59
CA THR A 517 -32.30 -18.95 33.16
C THR A 517 -30.81 -18.69 32.98
N ARG A 518 -30.10 -19.75 32.56
CA ARG A 518 -28.78 -19.67 31.94
C ARG A 518 -28.94 -18.94 30.59
N GLY A 519 -28.27 -17.81 30.45
CA GLY A 519 -28.13 -17.03 29.21
C GLY A 519 -26.66 -16.64 29.05
N GLY A 520 -26.14 -16.79 27.83
CA GLY A 520 -24.70 -16.89 27.56
C GLY A 520 -23.90 -15.60 27.72
N ALA A 521 -22.58 -15.80 27.84
CA ALA A 521 -21.55 -14.78 27.95
C ALA A 521 -21.74 -13.64 26.94
N LYS A 522 -22.14 -12.47 27.46
CA LYS A 522 -21.80 -11.17 26.90
C LYS A 522 -20.86 -10.52 27.89
N ASP A 523 -19.79 -9.90 27.41
CA ASP A 523 -18.86 -9.13 28.23
C ASP A 523 -19.59 -7.95 28.90
N ASP A 524 -20.16 -8.21 30.08
CA ASP A 524 -20.70 -7.21 30.99
C ASP A 524 -19.52 -6.44 31.60
N VAL A 525 -19.05 -5.42 30.90
CA VAL A 525 -18.05 -4.49 31.44
C VAL A 525 -18.79 -3.29 32.02
N GLU A 526 -18.84 -3.24 33.36
CA GLU A 526 -19.21 -2.09 34.19
C GLU A 526 -18.60 -0.77 33.67
N PRO A 527 -19.23 0.40 33.97
CA PRO A 527 -18.68 1.70 33.59
C PRO A 527 -17.25 1.87 34.11
N LEU A 528 -16.40 2.46 33.28
CA LEU A 528 -15.00 2.76 33.57
C LEU A 528 -14.84 3.85 34.62
N GLY A 529 -15.87 4.66 34.82
CA GLY A 529 -15.87 5.76 35.75
C GLY A 529 -15.09 6.97 35.23
N ILE A 530 -14.91 7.11 33.91
CA ILE A 530 -14.26 8.30 33.35
C ILE A 530 -15.27 9.43 33.23
N LYS A 531 -14.94 10.61 33.75
CA LYS A 531 -15.81 11.81 33.72
C LYS A 531 -15.50 12.72 32.52
N GLY A 532 -14.27 12.71 32.05
CA GLY A 532 -13.77 13.59 31.00
C GLY A 532 -12.25 13.66 31.01
N PHE A 533 -11.68 14.45 30.11
CA PHE A 533 -10.23 14.66 30.03
C PHE A 533 -9.87 16.04 29.48
N ASP A 534 -8.66 16.51 29.79
CA ASP A 534 -8.02 17.66 29.14
C ASP A 534 -6.92 17.17 28.17
N ASP A 535 -6.85 17.77 26.98
CA ASP A 535 -5.81 17.52 25.98
C ASP A 535 -4.76 18.64 25.94
N LEU A 536 -3.69 18.46 26.73
CA LEU A 536 -2.63 19.45 26.92
C LEU A 536 -1.34 19.11 26.14
N TYR A 537 -1.45 18.31 25.09
CA TYR A 537 -0.32 17.89 24.25
C TYR A 537 0.17 19.02 23.33
N ASN A 538 1.40 18.91 22.85
CA ASN A 538 1.93 19.72 21.75
C ASN A 538 2.40 18.81 20.60
N ASP A 539 3.14 19.36 19.64
CA ASP A 539 3.66 18.62 18.48
C ASP A 539 4.76 17.58 18.80
N ILE A 540 5.33 17.65 20.01
CA ILE A 540 6.44 16.80 20.49
C ILE A 540 5.99 15.91 21.66
N ASP A 541 5.43 16.52 22.70
CA ASP A 541 5.10 15.90 23.97
C ASP A 541 3.61 15.54 24.07
N VAL A 542 3.35 14.36 24.63
CA VAL A 542 2.01 13.88 24.96
C VAL A 542 1.64 14.35 26.37
N ARG A 543 0.43 14.88 26.53
CA ARG A 543 -0.15 15.14 27.85
C ARG A 543 -1.67 15.09 27.82
N PHE A 544 -2.26 14.05 28.41
CA PHE A 544 -3.70 13.94 28.63
C PHE A 544 -3.98 13.80 30.12
N VAL A 545 -4.84 14.66 30.67
CA VAL A 545 -5.26 14.58 32.07
C VAL A 545 -6.65 13.96 32.12
N LEU A 546 -6.76 12.73 32.61
CA LEU A 546 -8.00 11.95 32.65
C LEU A 546 -8.64 12.06 34.03
N TYR A 547 -9.90 12.47 34.12
CA TYR A 547 -10.63 12.64 35.38
C TYR A 547 -11.60 11.49 35.61
N PHE A 548 -11.62 10.94 36.84
CA PHE A 548 -12.43 9.77 37.17
C PHE A 548 -13.45 10.01 38.30
N THR A 549 -14.42 9.10 38.42
CA THR A 549 -15.16 8.85 39.67
C THR A 549 -14.24 8.23 40.71
N GLU A 550 -14.61 8.29 41.98
CA GLU A 550 -13.82 7.71 43.07
C GLU A 550 -13.58 6.21 42.84
N GLU A 551 -14.66 5.46 42.60
CA GLU A 551 -14.60 4.03 42.26
C GLU A 551 -13.78 3.76 40.99
N GLY A 552 -13.93 4.58 39.93
CA GLY A 552 -13.17 4.41 38.69
C GLY A 552 -11.66 4.64 38.87
N TYR A 553 -11.29 5.63 39.69
CA TYR A 553 -9.91 5.94 40.01
C TYR A 553 -9.26 4.81 40.84
N ASP A 554 -9.95 4.36 41.89
CA ASP A 554 -9.45 3.30 42.76
C ASP A 554 -9.30 1.98 41.98
N ASN A 555 -10.28 1.63 41.15
CA ASN A 555 -10.20 0.48 40.24
C ASN A 555 -8.99 0.56 39.28
N ALA A 556 -8.68 1.74 38.76
CA ALA A 556 -7.51 1.94 37.89
C ALA A 556 -6.18 1.82 38.65
N LYS A 557 -6.17 2.18 39.94
CA LYS A 557 -4.99 2.09 40.81
C LYS A 557 -4.75 0.66 41.30
N GLU A 558 -5.81 -0.08 41.60
CA GLU A 558 -5.77 -1.48 42.02
C GLU A 558 -5.33 -2.41 40.86
N ASP A 559 -5.85 -2.21 39.65
CA ASP A 559 -5.55 -3.04 38.48
C ASP A 559 -4.97 -2.21 37.32
N LYS A 560 -3.68 -1.92 37.44
CA LYS A 560 -2.92 -1.14 36.44
C LYS A 560 -2.88 -1.79 35.07
N GLU A 561 -2.80 -3.12 34.99
CA GLU A 561 -2.78 -3.83 33.70
C GLU A 561 -4.11 -3.70 32.96
N LYS A 562 -5.21 -3.83 33.69
CA LYS A 562 -6.56 -3.61 33.14
C LYS A 562 -6.75 -2.16 32.72
N PHE A 563 -6.22 -1.19 33.48
CA PHE A 563 -6.18 0.21 33.06
C PHE A 563 -5.39 0.39 31.76
N GLU A 564 -4.12 -0.05 31.71
CA GLU A 564 -3.26 0.03 30.53
C GLU A 564 -3.95 -0.55 29.28
N LYS A 565 -4.59 -1.71 29.41
CA LYS A 565 -5.31 -2.37 28.32
C LYS A 565 -6.56 -1.59 27.89
N LYS A 566 -7.39 -1.15 28.84
CA LYS A 566 -8.63 -0.40 28.57
C LYS A 566 -8.34 0.94 27.92
N PHE A 567 -7.26 1.60 28.32
CA PHE A 567 -6.83 2.90 27.81
C PHE A 567 -5.82 2.80 26.67
N LYS A 568 -5.60 1.61 26.10
CA LYS A 568 -4.71 1.37 24.95
C LYS A 568 -3.30 1.96 25.13
N LEU A 569 -2.76 1.86 26.35
CA LEU A 569 -1.41 2.34 26.69
C LEU A 569 -0.32 1.29 26.42
N THR A 570 -0.66 0.21 25.71
CA THR A 570 0.28 -0.82 25.28
C THR A 570 0.12 -1.13 23.79
N THR A 571 1.22 -1.46 23.12
CA THR A 571 1.23 -1.93 21.73
C THR A 571 2.22 -3.08 21.60
N SER A 572 1.82 -4.15 20.90
CA SER A 572 2.64 -5.34 20.70
C SER A 572 3.37 -5.29 19.37
N TRP A 573 4.64 -5.67 19.39
CA TRP A 573 5.55 -5.71 18.25
C TRP A 573 6.09 -7.13 18.11
N LYS A 574 6.09 -7.65 16.88
CA LYS A 574 6.55 -9.01 16.59
C LYS A 574 7.63 -9.00 15.53
N THR A 575 8.68 -9.80 15.72
CA THR A 575 9.76 -9.99 14.73
C THR A 575 9.55 -11.25 13.88
N THR A 576 8.31 -11.77 13.82
CA THR A 576 7.97 -12.98 13.06
C THR A 576 7.87 -12.76 11.55
N ASN A 577 7.95 -11.51 11.06
CA ASN A 577 7.70 -11.14 9.66
C ASN A 577 8.76 -10.18 9.09
N MET A 578 10.03 -10.59 9.14
CA MET A 578 11.17 -9.78 8.70
C MET A 578 11.60 -10.11 7.27
N THR A 579 10.72 -9.84 6.30
CA THR A 579 10.98 -10.19 4.89
C THR A 579 11.78 -9.10 4.16
N CYS A 580 12.79 -9.46 3.37
CA CYS A 580 13.55 -8.53 2.51
C CYS A 580 14.12 -9.25 1.28
N PHE A 581 14.77 -8.51 0.38
CA PHE A 581 15.55 -9.09 -0.72
C PHE A 581 16.99 -9.36 -0.29
N ASP A 582 17.52 -10.55 -0.58
CA ASP A 582 18.95 -10.85 -0.45
C ASP A 582 19.78 -10.27 -1.62
N THR A 583 21.09 -10.52 -1.62
CA THR A 583 22.03 -10.01 -2.64
C THR A 583 21.80 -10.57 -4.04
N ASP A 584 21.08 -11.69 -4.15
CA ASP A 584 20.71 -12.31 -5.42
C ASP A 584 19.27 -11.92 -5.83
N PHE A 585 18.69 -10.93 -5.15
CA PHE A 585 17.30 -10.46 -5.33
C PHE A 585 16.24 -11.55 -5.09
N ASN A 586 16.55 -12.56 -4.30
CA ASN A 586 15.55 -13.50 -3.81
C ASN A 586 14.87 -12.95 -2.55
N ILE A 587 13.57 -13.21 -2.41
CA ILE A 587 12.84 -12.83 -1.20
C ILE A 587 13.18 -13.81 -0.08
N VAL A 588 13.78 -13.30 0.99
CA VAL A 588 14.17 -14.05 2.19
C VAL A 588 13.42 -13.52 3.42
N LYS A 589 13.34 -14.34 4.46
CA LYS A 589 12.63 -14.05 5.71
C LYS A 589 13.53 -14.25 6.92
#